data_AF-A0A7C4M8E2-F1
#
_entry.id   AF-A0A7C4M8E2-F1
#
_cell.length_a   1.000
_cell.length_b   1.000
_cell.length_c   1.000
_cell.angle_alpha   90.00
_cell.angle_beta   90.00
_cell.angle_gamma   90.00
#
_symmetry.space_group_name_H-M   'P 1'
#
loop_
_entity.id
_entity.type
_entity.pdbx_description
1 polymer ?
#
loop_
_entity_poly.entity_id
_entity_poly.type
_entity_poly.pdbx_seq_one_letter_code
_entity_poly.pdbx_strand_id
1 'polypeptide(L)'
;MSFFYTLRTAFLNLDEDHFKILRIIERNLKKYEVVPLEIIEKQSKLDKQSVDKLIRKLNFYKLVWFPKGREKGCLLNYNGL
;
A
#
# COMPACT_ATOMS: atom_id res chain seq x y z
N MET A 1 12.99 17.06 -4.91
CA MET A 1 13.67 15.79 -4.56
C MET A 1 13.64 14.87 -5.76
N SER A 2 14.79 14.32 -6.16
CA SER A 2 14.94 13.43 -7.32
C SER A 2 14.23 12.08 -7.13
N PHE A 3 13.55 11.62 -8.17
CA PHE A 3 12.72 10.39 -8.25
C PHE A 3 13.44 9.13 -7.75
N PHE A 4 14.72 8.97 -8.08
CA PHE A 4 15.54 7.80 -7.71
C PHE A 4 15.87 7.74 -6.22
N TYR A 5 15.89 8.88 -5.54
CA TYR A 5 16.19 8.94 -4.11
C TYR A 5 15.06 8.29 -3.30
N THR A 6 13.81 8.48 -3.72
CA THR A 6 12.63 8.04 -2.97
C THR A 6 12.47 6.52 -2.97
N LEU A 7 12.72 5.84 -4.10
CA LEU A 7 12.59 4.38 -4.21
C LEU A 7 13.68 3.64 -3.42
N ARG A 8 14.95 4.06 -3.56
CA ARG A 8 16.05 3.45 -2.80
C ARG A 8 15.83 3.60 -1.30
N THR A 9 15.42 4.78 -0.85
CA THR A 9 15.08 5.02 0.56
C THR A 9 13.87 4.19 0.99
N ALA A 10 12.84 4.04 0.15
CA ALA A 10 11.70 3.18 0.46
C ALA A 10 12.16 1.73 0.68
N PHE A 11 12.93 1.16 -0.23
CA PHE A 11 13.44 -0.21 -0.09
C PHE A 11 14.22 -0.47 1.20
N LEU A 12 14.99 0.52 1.68
CA LEU A 12 15.74 0.39 2.93
C LEU A 12 14.88 0.54 4.20
N ASN A 13 13.70 1.14 4.08
CA ASN A 13 12.85 1.49 5.23
C ASN A 13 11.55 0.66 5.31
N LEU A 14 11.28 -0.19 4.32
CA LEU A 14 10.12 -1.07 4.28
C LEU A 14 10.53 -2.48 4.70
N ASP A 15 9.69 -3.10 5.52
CA ASP A 15 9.85 -4.47 5.99
C ASP A 15 8.91 -5.43 5.24
N GLU A 16 8.95 -6.70 5.62
CA GLU A 16 8.18 -7.77 4.97
C GLU A 16 6.66 -7.54 5.01
N ASP A 17 6.13 -6.90 6.06
CA ASP A 17 4.70 -6.61 6.16
C ASP A 17 4.27 -5.53 5.17
N HIS A 18 5.13 -4.56 4.89
CA HIS A 18 4.87 -3.57 3.83
C HIS A 18 4.79 -4.25 2.46
N PHE A 19 5.75 -5.13 2.14
CA PHE A 19 5.74 -5.88 0.89
C PHE A 19 4.56 -6.84 0.79
N LYS A 20 4.15 -7.44 1.90
CA LYS A 20 2.95 -8.28 1.99
C LYS A 20 1.69 -7.48 1.66
N ILE A 21 1.54 -6.27 2.19
CA ILE A 21 0.41 -5.40 1.84
C ILE A 21 0.43 -5.03 0.36
N LEU A 22 1.59 -4.65 -0.20
CA LEU A 22 1.70 -4.34 -1.63
C LEU A 22 1.25 -5.51 -2.51
N ARG A 23 1.70 -6.74 -2.21
CA ARG A 23 1.28 -7.97 -2.91
C ARG A 23 -0.21 -8.24 -2.79
N ILE A 24 -0.81 -7.99 -1.62
CA ILE A 24 -2.25 -8.15 -1.41
C ILE A 24 -3.01 -7.16 -2.29
N ILE A 25 -2.60 -5.88 -2.31
CA ILE A 25 -3.23 -4.86 -3.15
C ILE A 25 -3.14 -5.31 -4.61
N GLU A 26 -1.93 -5.61 -5.10
CA GLU A 26 -1.67 -6.05 -6.48
C GLU A 26 -2.59 -7.18 -6.94
N ARG A 27 -2.72 -8.24 -6.14
CA ARG A 27 -3.55 -9.41 -6.45
C ARG A 27 -5.04 -9.07 -6.52
N ASN A 28 -5.48 -8.11 -5.71
CA ASN A 28 -6.89 -7.71 -5.64
C ASN A 28 -7.26 -6.63 -6.68
N LEU A 29 -6.30 -5.96 -7.32
CA LEU A 29 -6.57 -5.03 -8.44
C LEU A 29 -7.26 -5.69 -9.63
N LYS A 30 -7.11 -7.01 -9.80
CA LYS A 30 -7.84 -7.77 -10.82
C LYS A 30 -9.35 -7.83 -10.58
N LYS A 31 -9.79 -7.58 -9.34
CA LYS A 31 -11.19 -7.73 -8.90
C LYS A 31 -11.84 -6.41 -8.46
N TYR A 32 -11.04 -5.45 -8.01
CA TYR A 32 -11.51 -4.18 -7.48
C TYR A 32 -10.82 -3.02 -8.20
N GLU A 33 -11.61 -2.05 -8.64
CA GLU A 33 -11.10 -0.78 -9.18
C GLU A 33 -10.28 0.01 -8.12
N VAL A 34 -10.66 -0.14 -6.85
CA VAL A 34 -9.92 0.37 -5.68
C VAL A 34 -10.02 -0.70 -4.61
N VAL A 35 -8.91 -1.14 -4.02
CA VAL A 35 -8.90 -2.25 -3.05
C VAL A 35 -9.37 -1.72 -1.69
N PRO A 36 -10.50 -2.22 -1.14
CA PRO A 36 -10.99 -1.80 0.17
C PRO A 36 -10.02 -2.18 1.29
N LEU A 37 -9.93 -1.35 2.33
CA LEU A 37 -9.02 -1.59 3.47
C LEU A 37 -9.40 -2.88 4.21
N GLU A 38 -10.69 -3.21 4.28
CA GLU A 38 -11.21 -4.40 4.93
C GLU A 38 -10.70 -5.68 4.25
N ILE A 39 -10.49 -5.65 2.93
CA ILE A 39 -9.90 -6.77 2.18
C ILE A 39 -8.43 -6.94 2.54
N ILE A 40 -7.71 -5.83 2.70
CA ILE A 40 -6.29 -5.83 3.08
C ILE A 40 -6.15 -6.35 4.51
N GLU A 41 -6.96 -5.88 5.45
CA GLU A 41 -7.03 -6.37 6.84
C GLU A 41 -7.28 -7.88 6.86
N LYS A 42 -8.33 -8.35 6.17
CA LYS A 42 -8.72 -9.75 6.14
C LYS A 42 -7.62 -10.67 5.58
N GLN A 43 -6.95 -10.26 4.49
CA GLN A 43 -5.93 -11.10 3.84
C GLN A 43 -4.55 -10.98 4.49
N SER A 44 -4.23 -9.83 5.09
CA SER A 44 -2.96 -9.63 5.80
C SER A 44 -2.94 -10.33 7.15
N LYS A 45 -4.12 -10.58 7.76
CA LYS A 45 -4.27 -11.06 9.14
C LYS A 45 -3.65 -10.12 10.17
N LEU A 46 -3.53 -8.84 9.82
CA LEU A 46 -3.09 -7.77 10.71
C LEU A 46 -4.31 -7.03 11.24
N ASP A 47 -4.19 -6.44 12.41
CA ASP A 47 -5.23 -5.57 12.95
C ASP A 47 -5.31 -4.25 12.15
N LYS A 48 -6.46 -3.58 12.27
CA LYS A 48 -6.75 -2.32 11.58
C LYS A 48 -5.72 -1.22 11.83
N GLN A 49 -5.18 -1.11 13.05
CA GLN A 49 -4.21 -0.07 13.37
C GLN A 49 -2.86 -0.34 12.69
N SER A 50 -2.42 -1.60 12.70
CA SER A 50 -1.21 -2.02 12.00
C SER A 50 -1.33 -1.80 10.49
N VAL A 51 -2.46 -2.19 9.89
CA VAL A 51 -2.71 -1.96 8.45
C VAL A 51 -2.72 -0.47 8.12
N ASP A 52 -3.43 0.37 8.89
CA ASP A 52 -3.43 1.82 8.65
C ASP A 52 -2.02 2.39 8.74
N LYS A 53 -1.23 2.03 9.76
CA LYS A 53 0.17 2.48 9.93
C LYS A 53 1.05 2.13 8.72
N LEU A 54 0.99 0.88 8.27
CA LEU A 54 1.75 0.40 7.12
C LEU A 54 1.35 1.14 5.84
N ILE A 55 0.04 1.28 5.60
CA ILE A 55 -0.47 1.99 4.42
C ILE A 55 -0.12 3.48 4.47
N ARG A 56 -0.13 4.14 5.65
CA ARG A 56 0.35 5.54 5.77
C ARG A 56 1.79 5.66 5.28
N LYS A 57 2.64 4.71 5.67
CA LYS A 57 4.06 4.70 5.31
C LYS A 57 4.26 4.41 3.83
N LEU A 58 3.51 3.46 3.26
CA LEU A 58 3.51 3.20 1.81
C LEU A 58 3.05 4.44 1.01
N ASN A 59 2.04 5.17 1.49
CA ASN A 59 1.54 6.40 0.86
C ASN A 59 2.57 7.54 0.96
N PHE A 60 3.29 7.64 2.08
CA PHE A 60 4.38 8.59 2.25
C PHE A 60 5.48 8.39 1.19
N TYR A 61 5.82 7.13 0.88
CA TYR A 61 6.74 6.79 -0.20
C TYR A 61 6.10 6.79 -1.61
N LYS A 62 4.83 7.21 -1.72
CA LYS A 62 4.07 7.25 -2.99
C LYS A 62 3.97 5.89 -3.70
N LEU A 63 3.99 4.79 -2.94
CA LEU A 63 3.82 3.42 -3.47
C LEU A 63 2.35 3.04 -3.61
N VAL A 64 1.51 3.61 -2.76
CA VAL A 64 0.05 3.48 -2.81
C VAL A 64 -0.59 4.87 -2.86
N TRP A 65 -1.81 4.94 -3.36
CA TRP A 65 -2.59 6.19 -3.41
C TRP A 65 -4.09 5.93 -3.19
N PHE A 66 -4.83 6.99 -2.84
CA PHE A 66 -6.24 6.96 -2.47
C PHE A 66 -7.07 7.85 -3.40
N PRO A 67 -7.43 7.39 -4.61
CA PRO A 67 -8.05 8.24 -5.62
C PRO A 67 -9.46 8.72 -5.23
N LYS A 68 -10.20 7.93 -4.45
CA LYS A 68 -11.58 8.21 -4.02
C LYS A 68 -11.69 8.49 -2.52
N GLY A 69 -10.58 8.90 -1.89
CA GLY A 69 -10.47 9.07 -0.44
C GLY A 69 -10.17 7.75 0.29
N ARG A 70 -9.70 7.87 1.53
CA ARG A 70 -9.23 6.73 2.34
C ARG A 70 -10.29 5.67 2.62
N GLU A 71 -11.53 6.11 2.80
CA GLU A 71 -12.67 5.26 3.13
C GLU A 71 -13.06 4.33 1.97
N LYS A 72 -12.71 4.67 0.73
CA LYS A 72 -13.01 3.86 -0.44
C LYS A 72 -11.94 2.80 -0.73
N GLY A 73 -10.79 2.86 -0.06
CA GLY A 73 -9.67 1.95 -0.27
C GLY A 73 -8.51 2.57 -1.04
N CYS A 74 -7.51 1.74 -1.37
CA CYS A 74 -6.27 2.19 -2.00
C CYS A 74 -5.93 1.42 -3.28
N LEU A 75 -5.01 2.00 -4.04
CA LEU A 75 -4.46 1.47 -5.28
C LEU A 75 -2.93 1.47 -5.22
N LEU A 76 -2.28 0.63 -6.04
CA LEU A 76 -0.86 0.77 -6.33
C LEU A 76 -0.62 1.99 -7.23
N ASN A 77 0.50 2.66 -7.01
CA ASN A 77 1.06 3.62 -7.94
C ASN A 77 2.09 2.92 -8.85
N TYR A 78 2.53 3.55 -9.94
CA TYR A 78 3.59 3.03 -10.81
C TYR A 78 4.89 2.69 -10.07
N ASN A 79 5.16 3.35 -8.95
CA ASN A 79 6.31 3.06 -8.08
C ASN A 79 6.14 1.79 -7.21
N GLY A 80 4.89 1.36 -6.99
CA GLY A 80 4.55 0.18 -6.19
C GLY A 80 4.22 -1.06 -7.04
N LEU A 81 4.23 -0.93 -8.36
CA LEU A 81 4.23 -2.01 -9.36
C LEU A 81 5.66 -2.52 -9.57
#